data_AF-A0A2N5KRK3-F1
#
_entry.id   AF-A0A2N5KRK3-F1
#
_cell.length_a   1.000
_cell.length_b   1.000
_cell.length_c   1.000
_cell.angle_alpha   90.00
_cell.angle_beta   90.00
_cell.angle_gamma   90.00
#
_symmetry.space_group_name_H-M   'P 1'
#
loop_
_entity.id
_entity.type
_entity.pdbx_description
1 polymer ?
#
loop_
_entity_poly.entity_id
_entity_poly.type
_entity_poly.pdbx_seq_one_letter_code
_entity_poly.pdbx_strand_id
1 'polypeptide(L)'
;MDAERAGGGREDGPDYLGMLDEETMNLAWGPDRSPEDRRRIVDAAVIFGRIFDERMVEAPPASLEEKDFQRFLMGLMNAVIAEFAAQEGIGEAESGEFLGDIRNRDHVLEFNEVLEASAQDPDTSLKEHLRAAVEGRQDKAIWARHFRSG
;
A
#
# COMPACT_ATOMS: atom_id res chain seq x y z
N MET A 1 -10.43 0.03 -40.33
CA MET A 1 -11.77 0.42 -39.84
C MET A 1 -12.12 -0.52 -38.70
N ASP A 2 -11.24 -0.70 -37.72
CA ASP A 2 -10.70 0.23 -36.71
C ASP A 2 -11.37 -0.11 -35.38
N ALA A 3 -10.57 -0.79 -34.57
CA ALA A 3 -10.89 -1.18 -33.22
C ALA A 3 -10.64 0.03 -32.31
N GLU A 4 -11.71 0.71 -31.92
CA GLU A 4 -11.69 1.69 -30.84
C GLU A 4 -12.96 1.55 -29.99
N ARG A 5 -12.79 1.02 -28.78
CA ARG A 5 -13.61 1.17 -27.56
C ARG A 5 -13.21 0.05 -26.59
N ALA A 6 -12.79 0.27 -25.37
CA ALA A 6 -12.61 1.48 -24.60
C ALA A 6 -11.56 1.14 -23.54
N GLY A 7 -10.44 1.88 -23.51
CA GLY A 7 -9.62 1.94 -22.30
C GLY A 7 -10.43 2.69 -21.26
N GLY A 8 -10.93 1.97 -20.26
CA GLY A 8 -11.61 2.56 -19.12
C GLY A 8 -10.71 3.62 -18.49
N GLY A 9 -11.23 4.84 -18.39
CA GLY A 9 -10.49 6.01 -17.95
C GLY A 9 -9.82 5.81 -16.60
N ARG A 10 -8.48 5.86 -16.58
CA ARG A 10 -7.70 6.24 -15.41
C ARG A 10 -7.79 7.76 -15.29
N GLU A 11 -8.86 8.29 -14.68
CA GLU A 11 -8.98 9.71 -14.40
C GLU A 11 -9.27 9.95 -12.90
N ASP A 12 -8.55 10.95 -12.36
CA ASP A 12 -8.73 11.69 -11.09
C ASP A 12 -8.13 11.16 -9.76
N GLY A 13 -7.02 10.40 -9.80
CA GLY A 13 -6.18 10.16 -8.62
C GLY A 13 -4.92 11.05 -8.60
N PRO A 14 -4.37 11.42 -7.42
CA PRO A 14 -3.07 12.08 -7.34
C PRO A 14 -1.97 11.20 -7.94
N ASP A 15 -1.06 11.78 -8.74
CA ASP A 15 0.14 11.09 -9.21
C ASP A 15 1.18 10.99 -8.09
N TYR A 16 0.95 10.06 -7.17
CA TYR A 16 1.81 9.88 -6.00
C TYR A 16 3.26 9.51 -6.37
N LEU A 17 3.46 8.75 -7.47
CA LEU A 17 4.81 8.44 -7.93
C LEU A 17 5.51 9.68 -8.48
N GLY A 18 4.80 10.56 -9.21
CA GLY A 18 5.34 11.83 -9.68
C GLY A 18 5.71 12.82 -8.57
N MET A 19 5.19 12.63 -7.35
CA MET A 19 5.54 13.42 -6.16
C MET A 19 6.81 12.92 -5.44
N LEU A 20 7.36 11.78 -5.86
CA LEU A 20 8.54 11.16 -5.25
C LEU A 20 9.72 11.23 -6.21
N ASP A 21 10.91 11.54 -5.69
CA ASP A 21 12.14 11.39 -6.46
C ASP A 21 12.67 9.94 -6.42
N GLU A 22 13.53 9.62 -7.37
CA GLU A 22 14.10 8.28 -7.52
C GLU A 22 14.93 7.87 -6.29
N GLU A 23 15.63 8.80 -5.64
CA GLU A 23 16.37 8.52 -4.41
C GLU A 23 15.44 8.01 -3.30
N THR A 24 14.31 8.68 -3.10
CA THR A 24 13.33 8.34 -2.07
C THR A 24 12.63 7.03 -2.38
N MET A 25 12.26 6.79 -3.64
CA MET A 25 11.70 5.50 -4.06
C MET A 25 12.70 4.34 -3.88
N ASN A 26 13.97 4.56 -4.22
CA ASN A 26 15.04 3.58 -4.03
C ASN A 26 15.28 3.29 -2.54
N LEU A 27 15.20 4.32 -1.69
CA LEU A 27 15.33 4.17 -0.25
C LEU A 27 14.16 3.34 0.33
N ALA A 28 12.93 3.61 -0.12
CA ALA A 28 11.73 2.96 0.38
C ALA A 28 11.62 1.48 -0.03
N TRP A 29 11.82 1.20 -1.32
CA TRP A 29 11.47 -0.08 -1.94
C TRP A 29 12.66 -0.82 -2.57
N GLY A 30 13.84 -0.22 -2.54
CA GLY A 30 15.06 -0.76 -3.11
C GLY A 30 15.32 -0.30 -4.56
N PRO A 31 16.60 -0.26 -4.96
CA PRO A 31 17.00 0.16 -6.31
C PRO A 31 16.59 -0.83 -7.40
N ASP A 32 16.45 -2.10 -7.07
CA ASP A 32 16.11 -3.17 -8.02
C ASP A 32 14.61 -3.26 -8.31
N ARG A 33 13.80 -2.43 -7.66
CA ARG A 33 12.34 -2.44 -7.79
C ARG A 33 11.92 -1.81 -9.11
N SER A 34 11.21 -2.56 -9.95
CA SER A 34 10.75 -2.07 -11.25
C SER A 34 9.74 -0.91 -11.10
N PRO A 35 9.63 0.00 -12.09
CA PRO A 35 8.60 1.04 -12.09
C PRO A 35 7.18 0.48 -11.97
N GLU A 36 6.94 -0.68 -12.59
CA GLU A 36 5.65 -1.37 -12.51
C GLU A 36 5.35 -1.84 -11.08
N ASP A 37 6.32 -2.43 -10.39
CA ASP A 37 6.11 -2.89 -9.02
C ASP A 37 5.91 -1.73 -8.04
N ARG A 38 6.59 -0.59 -8.26
CA ARG A 38 6.39 0.64 -7.47
C ARG A 38 4.97 1.16 -7.64
N ARG A 39 4.49 1.20 -8.88
CA ARG A 39 3.10 1.56 -9.19
C ARG A 39 2.12 0.59 -8.52
N ARG A 40 2.34 -0.72 -8.63
CA ARG A 40 1.51 -1.74 -7.97
C ARG A 40 1.47 -1.57 -6.45
N ILE A 41 2.58 -1.20 -5.79
CA ILE A 41 2.62 -0.88 -4.35
C ILE A 41 1.72 0.33 -4.05
N VAL A 42 1.90 1.43 -4.78
CA VAL A 42 1.13 2.67 -4.58
C VAL A 42 -0.36 2.43 -4.79
N ASP A 43 -0.73 1.78 -5.90
CA ASP A 43 -2.12 1.47 -6.24
C ASP A 43 -2.76 0.59 -5.16
N ALA A 44 -2.07 -0.46 -4.71
CA ALA A 44 -2.53 -1.32 -3.64
C ALA A 44 -2.69 -0.58 -2.30
N ALA A 45 -1.81 0.38 -1.98
CA ALA A 45 -1.91 1.17 -0.75
C ALA A 45 -3.12 2.11 -0.74
N VAL A 46 -3.40 2.74 -1.89
CA VAL A 46 -4.60 3.60 -2.06
C VAL A 46 -5.87 2.77 -1.95
N ILE A 47 -5.93 1.61 -2.62
CA ILE A 47 -7.07 0.69 -2.55
C ILE A 47 -7.25 0.18 -1.12
N PHE A 48 -6.16 -0.25 -0.47
CA PHE A 48 -6.20 -0.75 0.91
C PHE A 48 -6.77 0.29 1.87
N GLY A 49 -6.25 1.52 1.87
CA GLY A 49 -6.72 2.58 2.77
C GLY A 49 -8.20 2.87 2.58
N ARG A 50 -8.65 3.04 1.33
CA ARG A 50 -10.06 3.30 1.02
C ARG A 50 -10.97 2.17 1.47
N ILE A 51 -10.65 0.91 1.15
CA ILE A 51 -11.47 -0.24 1.54
C ILE A 51 -11.45 -0.43 3.07
N PHE A 52 -10.31 -0.18 3.72
CA PHE A 52 -10.21 -0.24 5.17
C PHE A 52 -11.16 0.78 5.83
N ASP A 53 -11.11 2.05 5.40
CA ASP A 53 -11.99 3.10 5.91
C ASP A 53 -13.47 2.78 5.69
N GLU A 54 -13.84 2.37 4.47
CA GLU A 54 -15.21 1.94 4.13
C GLU A 54 -15.67 0.80 5.04
N ARG A 55 -14.83 -0.22 5.24
CA ARG A 55 -15.15 -1.37 6.09
C ARG A 55 -15.26 -0.98 7.56
N MET A 56 -14.42 -0.08 8.05
CA MET A 56 -14.49 0.41 9.42
C MET A 56 -15.77 1.21 9.70
N VAL A 57 -16.33 1.87 8.69
CA VAL A 57 -17.61 2.59 8.78
C VAL A 57 -18.80 1.63 8.63
N GLU A 58 -18.79 0.73 7.65
CA GLU A 58 -19.95 -0.09 7.30
C GLU A 58 -20.08 -1.36 8.17
N ALA A 59 -18.96 -2.02 8.45
CA ALA A 59 -18.93 -3.32 9.11
C ALA A 59 -17.63 -3.49 9.92
N PRO A 60 -17.41 -2.68 10.98
CA PRO A 60 -16.25 -2.84 11.85
C PRO A 60 -16.24 -4.21 12.52
N PRO A 61 -15.08 -4.68 13.01
CA PRO A 61 -15.01 -5.94 13.72
C PRO A 61 -15.96 -5.92 14.93
N ALA A 62 -16.78 -6.97 15.07
CA ALA A 62 -17.78 -7.08 16.13
C ALA A 62 -17.17 -7.06 17.54
N SER A 63 -15.93 -7.52 17.65
CA SER A 63 -15.10 -7.47 18.85
C SER A 63 -13.62 -7.51 18.46
N LEU A 64 -12.74 -7.18 19.41
CA LEU A 64 -11.29 -7.37 19.26
C LEU A 64 -10.85 -8.81 19.59
N GLU A 65 -11.80 -9.74 19.76
CA GLU A 65 -11.47 -11.15 19.91
C GLU A 65 -10.87 -11.68 18.60
N GLU A 66 -9.86 -12.55 18.73
CA GLU A 66 -9.05 -13.05 17.63
C GLU A 66 -9.88 -13.52 16.44
N LYS A 67 -10.96 -14.27 16.70
CA LYS A 67 -11.80 -14.86 15.66
C LYS A 67 -12.57 -13.80 14.85
N ASP A 68 -13.14 -12.81 15.52
CA ASP A 68 -13.91 -11.77 14.86
C ASP A 68 -12.99 -10.82 14.09
N PHE A 69 -11.82 -10.51 14.67
CA PHE A 69 -10.80 -9.73 14.01
C PHE A 69 -10.21 -10.45 12.78
N GLN A 70 -9.91 -11.75 12.89
CA GLN A 70 -9.45 -12.56 11.75
C GLN A 70 -10.49 -12.58 10.62
N ARG A 71 -11.79 -12.73 10.94
CA ARG A 71 -12.85 -12.70 9.93
C ARG A 71 -12.90 -11.34 9.23
N PHE A 72 -12.78 -10.26 9.99
CA PHE A 72 -12.71 -8.91 9.44
C PHE A 72 -11.52 -8.76 8.48
N LEU A 73 -10.31 -9.13 8.92
CA LEU A 73 -9.09 -9.04 8.10
C LEU A 73 -9.18 -9.89 6.82
N MET A 74 -9.71 -11.12 6.91
CA MET A 74 -9.89 -11.96 5.73
C MET A 74 -10.86 -11.32 4.73
N GLY A 75 -11.98 -10.77 5.22
CA GLY A 75 -12.92 -10.04 4.39
C GLY A 75 -12.30 -8.81 3.73
N LEU A 76 -11.52 -8.04 4.49
CA LEU A 76 -10.76 -6.87 4.02
C LEU A 76 -9.81 -7.26 2.89
N MET A 77 -8.93 -8.23 3.15
CA MET A 77 -7.93 -8.65 2.16
C MET A 77 -8.57 -9.22 0.89
N ASN A 78 -9.67 -9.98 0.99
CA ASN A 78 -10.37 -10.47 -0.19
C ASN A 78 -10.94 -9.33 -1.06
N ALA A 79 -11.42 -8.25 -0.44
CA ALA A 79 -11.91 -7.09 -1.18
C ALA A 79 -10.77 -6.32 -1.86
N VAL A 80 -9.65 -6.12 -1.14
CA VAL A 80 -8.45 -5.50 -1.71
C VAL A 80 -7.91 -6.30 -2.88
N ILE A 81 -7.84 -7.63 -2.76
CA ILE A 81 -7.41 -8.54 -3.85
C ILE A 81 -8.33 -8.39 -5.07
N ALA A 82 -9.64 -8.47 -4.87
CA ALA A 82 -10.59 -8.40 -5.97
C ALA A 82 -10.53 -7.06 -6.71
N GLU A 83 -10.44 -5.95 -5.98
CA GLU A 83 -10.39 -4.63 -6.59
C GLU A 83 -9.04 -4.33 -7.24
N PHE A 84 -7.93 -4.70 -6.59
CA PHE A 84 -6.62 -4.59 -7.19
C PHE A 84 -6.51 -5.40 -8.48
N ALA A 85 -7.03 -6.64 -8.49
CA ALA A 85 -7.08 -7.46 -9.70
C ALA A 85 -7.85 -6.77 -10.83
N ALA A 86 -9.02 -6.21 -10.53
CA ALA A 86 -9.84 -5.48 -11.50
C ALA A 86 -9.14 -4.22 -12.04
N GLN A 87 -8.52 -3.43 -11.16
CA GLN A 87 -7.80 -2.20 -11.53
C GLN A 87 -6.56 -2.49 -12.38
N GLU A 88 -5.82 -3.57 -12.06
CA GLU A 88 -4.62 -3.98 -12.79
C GLU A 88 -4.93 -4.75 -14.08
N GLY A 89 -6.18 -5.20 -14.27
CA GLY A 89 -6.55 -6.07 -15.38
C GLY A 89 -5.91 -7.47 -15.30
N ILE A 90 -5.63 -7.94 -14.08
CA ILE A 90 -5.03 -9.25 -13.78
C ILE A 90 -6.04 -10.17 -13.09
N GLY A 91 -5.67 -11.43 -12.90
CA GLY A 91 -6.50 -12.38 -12.14
C GLY A 91 -6.38 -12.21 -10.63
N GLU A 92 -7.43 -12.55 -9.87
CA GLU A 92 -7.40 -12.54 -8.39
C GLU A 92 -6.28 -13.43 -7.81
N ALA A 93 -5.91 -14.51 -8.50
CA ALA A 93 -4.80 -15.36 -8.07
C ALA A 93 -3.44 -14.63 -8.15
N GLU A 94 -3.20 -13.86 -9.22
CA GLU A 94 -1.97 -13.05 -9.37
C GLU A 94 -1.97 -11.87 -8.39
N SER A 95 -3.12 -11.22 -8.20
CA SER A 95 -3.28 -10.19 -7.17
C SER A 95 -3.00 -10.75 -5.77
N GLY A 96 -3.54 -11.92 -5.46
CA GLY A 96 -3.32 -12.62 -4.19
C GLY A 96 -1.86 -13.03 -3.99
N GLU A 97 -1.15 -13.42 -5.05
CA GLU A 97 0.29 -13.69 -4.99
C GLU A 97 1.07 -12.41 -4.69
N PHE A 98 0.77 -11.32 -5.38
CA PHE A 98 1.43 -10.03 -5.17
C PHE A 98 1.22 -9.50 -3.75
N LEU A 99 -0.03 -9.49 -3.25
CA LEU A 99 -0.39 -9.01 -1.91
C LEU A 99 -0.04 -10.02 -0.80
N GLY A 100 0.17 -11.28 -1.15
CA GLY A 100 0.62 -12.34 -0.25
C GLY A 100 2.12 -12.32 0.01
N ASP A 101 2.92 -11.72 -0.89
CA ASP A 101 4.34 -11.49 -0.64
C ASP A 101 4.53 -10.51 0.54
N ILE A 102 5.32 -10.93 1.52
CA ILE A 102 5.50 -10.20 2.78
C ILE A 102 6.11 -8.81 2.53
N ARG A 103 7.07 -8.70 1.61
CA ARG A 103 7.73 -7.41 1.35
C ARG A 103 6.77 -6.44 0.67
N ASN A 104 5.99 -6.93 -0.29
CA ASN A 104 4.98 -6.12 -0.97
C ASN A 104 3.95 -5.62 0.03
N ARG A 105 3.42 -6.50 0.87
CA ARG A 105 2.45 -6.13 1.91
C ARG A 105 3.01 -5.10 2.88
N ASP A 106 4.24 -5.29 3.36
CA ASP A 106 4.87 -4.33 4.27
C ASP A 106 5.05 -2.95 3.61
N HIS A 107 5.43 -2.90 2.33
CA HIS A 107 5.52 -1.65 1.58
C HIS A 107 4.16 -0.99 1.31
N VAL A 108 3.13 -1.79 1.04
CA VAL A 108 1.75 -1.31 0.85
C VAL A 108 1.23 -0.67 2.14
N LEU A 109 1.41 -1.32 3.28
CA LEU A 109 0.98 -0.79 4.58
C LEU A 109 1.79 0.44 4.98
N GLU A 110 3.11 0.42 4.86
CA GLU A 110 3.97 1.58 5.13
C GLU A 110 3.60 2.79 4.26
N PHE A 111 3.34 2.57 2.97
CA PHE A 111 2.94 3.66 2.09
C PHE A 111 1.52 4.17 2.40
N ASN A 112 0.58 3.30 2.78
CA ASN A 112 -0.74 3.72 3.24
C ASN A 112 -0.65 4.60 4.50
N GLU A 113 0.18 4.24 5.49
CA GLU A 113 0.46 5.09 6.66
C GLU A 113 1.04 6.45 6.27
N VAL A 114 1.92 6.49 5.27
CA VAL A 114 2.49 7.73 4.71
C VAL A 114 1.42 8.61 4.06
N LEU A 115 0.46 8.01 3.34
CA LEU A 115 -0.67 8.74 2.76
C LEU A 115 -1.55 9.35 3.85
N GLU A 116 -1.81 8.61 4.93
CA GLU A 116 -2.57 9.12 6.08
C GLU A 116 -1.85 10.28 6.78
N ALA A 117 -0.54 10.13 7.03
CA ALA A 117 0.28 11.19 7.61
C ALA A 117 0.31 12.45 6.72
N SER A 118 0.44 12.26 5.40
CA SER A 118 0.39 13.36 4.43
C SER A 118 -0.96 14.06 4.39
N ALA A 119 -2.07 13.34 4.62
CA ALA A 119 -3.40 13.94 4.68
C ALA A 119 -3.61 14.76 5.98
N GLN A 120 -2.94 14.39 7.07
CA GLN A 120 -2.99 15.09 8.35
C GLN A 120 -2.06 16.31 8.43
N ASP A 121 -0.95 16.28 7.68
CA ASP A 121 0.02 17.36 7.58
C ASP A 121 0.33 17.69 6.11
N PRO A 122 -0.55 18.49 5.46
CA PRO A 122 -0.43 18.81 4.04
C PRO A 122 0.69 19.83 3.72
N ASP A 123 1.26 20.48 4.74
CA ASP A 123 2.37 21.42 4.57
C ASP A 123 3.71 20.69 4.36
N THR A 124 3.81 19.44 4.83
CA THR A 124 4.96 18.54 4.62
C THR A 124 4.76 17.72 3.35
N SER A 125 5.81 17.62 2.53
CA SER A 125 5.73 16.91 1.26
C SER A 125 5.61 15.39 1.46
N LEU A 126 4.93 14.71 0.51
CA LEU A 126 4.84 13.23 0.51
C LEU A 126 6.22 12.56 0.57
N LYS A 127 7.21 13.15 -0.12
CA LYS A 127 8.61 12.71 -0.08
C LYS A 127 9.16 12.72 1.34
N GLU A 128 8.95 13.81 2.08
CA GLU A 128 9.45 13.95 3.45
C GLU A 128 8.78 12.95 4.40
N HIS A 129 7.47 12.75 4.27
CA HIS A 129 6.74 11.72 5.02
C HIS A 129 7.27 10.31 4.74
N LEU A 130 7.45 9.95 3.46
CA LEU A 130 7.98 8.64 3.09
C LEU A 130 9.41 8.43 3.60
N ARG A 131 10.25 9.46 3.49
CA ARG A 131 11.63 9.38 3.98
C ARG A 131 11.68 9.17 5.50
N ALA A 132 10.87 9.92 6.25
CA ALA A 132 10.78 9.78 7.69
C ALA A 132 10.29 8.38 8.11
N ALA A 133 9.29 7.82 7.42
CA ALA A 133 8.80 6.48 7.69
C ALA A 133 9.89 5.41 7.49
N VAL A 134 10.61 5.49 6.37
CA VAL A 134 11.65 4.51 6.00
C VAL A 134 12.87 4.61 6.92
N GLU A 135 13.33 5.81 7.25
CA GLU A 135 14.45 6.03 8.18
C GLU A 135 14.07 5.54 9.59
N GLY A 136 12.85 5.84 10.05
CA GLY A 136 12.33 5.34 11.33
C GLY A 136 12.27 3.81 11.41
N ARG A 137 11.95 3.13 10.30
CA ARG A 137 12.01 1.66 10.20
C ARG A 137 13.44 1.14 10.33
N GLN A 138 14.41 1.77 9.65
CA GLN A 138 15.82 1.38 9.71
C GLN A 138 16.37 1.53 11.14
N ASP A 139 16.04 2.63 11.81
CA ASP A 139 16.44 2.86 13.20
C ASP A 139 15.87 1.80 14.14
N LYS A 140 14.57 1.50 14.04
CA LYS A 140 13.93 0.42 14.82
C LYS A 140 14.58 -0.94 14.57
N ALA A 141 14.95 -1.24 13.32
CA ALA A 141 15.61 -2.49 12.96
C ALA A 141 17.04 -2.58 13.53
N ILE A 142 17.79 -1.47 13.53
CA ILE A 142 19.11 -1.37 14.16
C ILE A 142 18.99 -1.60 15.67
N TRP A 143 18.07 -0.88 16.34
CA TRP A 143 17.80 -1.04 17.77
C TRP A 143 17.41 -2.47 18.16
N ALA A 144 16.54 -3.12 17.38
CA ALA A 144 16.12 -4.49 17.64
C ALA A 144 17.26 -5.52 17.49
N ARG A 145 18.26 -5.24 16.65
CA ARG A 145 19.48 -6.08 16.54
C ARG A 145 20.41 -5.90 17.72
N HIS A 146 20.58 -4.67 18.20
CA HIS A 146 21.44 -4.38 19.36
C HIS A 146 20.99 -5.09 20.65
N PHE A 147 19.69 -5.29 20.85
CA PHE A 147 19.16 -5.95 22.07
C PHE A 147 18.98 -7.48 21.96
N ARG A 148 19.20 -8.11 20.80
CA ARG A 148 19.19 -9.59 20.66
C ARG A 148 20.57 -10.24 20.84
N SER A 149 21.60 -9.45 21.10
CA SER A 149 22.99 -9.92 21.29
C SER A 149 23.46 -9.90 22.75
N GLY A 150 22.53 -9.75 23.71
CA GLY A 150 22.80 -9.76 25.15
C GLY A 150 22.43 -11.08 25.80
#